data_AF-A0A938V1K9-F1
#
_entry.id   AF-A0A938V1K9-F1
#
_cell.length_a   1.000
_cell.length_b   1.000
_cell.length_c   1.000
_cell.angle_alpha   90.00
_cell.angle_beta   90.00
_cell.angle_gamma   90.00
#
_symmetry.space_group_name_H-M   'P 1'
#
loop_
_entity.id
_entity.type
_entity.pdbx_description
1 polymer ?
#
loop_
_entity_poly.entity_id
_entity_poly.type
_entity_poly.pdbx_seq_one_letter_code
_entity_poly.pdbx_strand_id
1 'polypeptide(L)'
;MSSCSGGGGAGTDVAVEDDLGNQCSPYAECCNDSDCVGFGDQCAKQACVGGKCESQPAAFGTACDDENQCTIDDKCDGIGKCAGKLAKGMECDDGDSCTADDECSTLGQCEGTGVDCDDGDQCTTDTCLPEKGCLHESVPEGSLCDDGSLCTSSDKCESGKCSGVPKECDVSDCVVESCEPQTGECTEAAMDLRKGEWMAAGWKDSVVLFALCLLFPLRGGR
;
A
#
# COMPACT_ATOMS: atom_id res chain seq x y z
N MET A 1 25.67 -83.69 -36.11
CA MET A 1 26.75 -82.78 -36.53
C MET A 1 26.10 -81.41 -36.66
N SER A 2 26.29 -80.42 -35.80
CA SER A 2 27.45 -80.10 -34.97
C SER A 2 27.03 -79.53 -33.62
N SER A 3 27.92 -79.73 -32.66
CA SER A 3 27.87 -79.35 -31.25
C SER A 3 27.79 -77.83 -31.05
N CYS A 4 27.01 -77.37 -30.06
CA CYS A 4 27.32 -76.14 -29.32
C CYS A 4 27.93 -76.58 -27.98
N SER A 5 29.25 -76.51 -27.90
CA SER A 5 30.01 -76.67 -26.66
C SER A 5 30.04 -75.35 -25.90
N GLY A 6 29.67 -75.41 -24.62
CA GLY A 6 30.35 -74.74 -23.49
C GLY A 6 30.38 -73.21 -23.46
N GLY A 7 29.80 -72.66 -22.40
CA GLY A 7 30.14 -71.32 -21.91
C GLY A 7 29.15 -70.81 -20.88
N GLY A 8 29.42 -71.09 -19.59
CA GLY A 8 28.72 -70.41 -18.51
C GLY A 8 29.03 -68.92 -18.57
N GLY A 9 28.08 -68.12 -19.03
CA GLY A 9 28.08 -66.68 -18.87
C GLY A 9 27.25 -66.34 -17.65
N ALA A 10 27.91 -65.98 -16.55
CA ALA A 10 27.29 -65.08 -15.58
C ALA A 10 26.75 -63.89 -16.38
N GLY A 11 25.48 -63.52 -16.15
CA GLY A 11 24.85 -62.39 -16.83
C GLY A 11 25.75 -61.17 -16.66
N THR A 12 26.45 -60.79 -17.73
CA THR A 12 27.10 -59.50 -17.81
C THR A 12 25.97 -58.54 -18.09
N ASP A 13 25.38 -57.98 -17.04
CA ASP A 13 24.64 -56.74 -17.15
C ASP A 13 25.57 -55.77 -17.88
N VAL A 14 25.29 -55.53 -19.16
CA VAL A 14 26.10 -54.63 -19.98
C VAL A 14 25.86 -53.25 -19.40
N ALA A 15 26.85 -52.74 -18.65
CA ALA A 15 26.83 -51.36 -18.20
C ALA A 15 26.67 -50.47 -19.43
N VAL A 16 25.67 -49.58 -19.39
CA VAL A 16 25.53 -48.55 -20.41
C VAL A 16 26.52 -47.46 -20.02
N GLU A 17 27.40 -47.07 -20.95
CA GLU A 17 28.27 -45.92 -20.78
C GLU A 17 27.44 -44.65 -21.01
N ASP A 18 27.40 -43.74 -20.04
CA ASP A 18 26.87 -42.39 -20.26
C ASP A 18 27.79 -41.61 -21.23
N ASP A 19 27.38 -40.42 -21.67
CA ASP A 19 28.18 -39.57 -22.57
C ASP A 19 29.52 -39.10 -21.95
N LEU A 20 29.76 -39.40 -20.67
CA LEU A 20 30.98 -39.14 -19.91
C LEU A 20 31.82 -40.42 -19.66
N GLY A 21 31.37 -41.59 -20.12
CA GLY A 21 32.06 -42.87 -19.97
C GLY A 21 31.85 -43.58 -18.63
N ASN A 22 30.86 -43.20 -17.83
CA ASN A 22 30.53 -43.90 -16.59
C ASN A 22 29.70 -45.15 -16.86
N GLN A 23 30.05 -46.25 -16.20
CA GLN A 23 29.32 -47.52 -16.28
C GLN A 23 28.06 -47.49 -15.40
N CYS A 24 26.88 -47.49 -16.01
CA CYS A 24 25.60 -47.44 -15.31
C CYS A 24 24.72 -48.65 -15.58
N SER A 25 23.81 -48.95 -14.65
CA SER A 25 22.78 -49.96 -14.88
C SER A 25 21.83 -49.49 -15.99
N PRO A 26 21.46 -50.36 -16.97
CA PRO A 26 20.54 -50.02 -18.05
C PRO A 26 19.13 -49.63 -17.58
N TYR A 27 18.81 -49.84 -16.30
CA TYR A 27 17.53 -49.48 -15.67
C TYR A 27 17.67 -48.35 -14.63
N ALA A 28 18.83 -47.72 -14.52
CA ALA A 28 19.04 -46.62 -13.60
C ALA A 28 18.42 -45.31 -14.14
N GLU A 29 17.80 -44.56 -13.23
CA GLU A 29 17.29 -43.20 -13.45
C GLU A 29 18.43 -42.17 -13.48
N CYS A 30 19.56 -42.46 -12.82
CA CYS A 30 20.75 -41.62 -12.78
C CYS A 30 22.03 -42.46 -12.80
N CYS A 31 23.11 -41.89 -13.31
CA CYS A 31 24.47 -42.44 -13.29
C CYS A 31 25.32 -41.80 -12.19
N ASN A 32 25.09 -40.52 -11.94
CA ASN A 32 25.79 -39.71 -10.95
C ASN A 32 24.88 -38.57 -10.47
N ASP A 33 25.31 -37.82 -9.45
CA ASP A 33 24.52 -36.74 -8.85
C ASP A 33 24.10 -35.64 -9.85
N SER A 34 24.86 -35.43 -10.93
CA SER A 34 24.56 -34.38 -11.92
C SER A 34 23.41 -34.73 -12.86
N ASP A 35 23.03 -36.00 -12.95
CA ASP A 35 21.84 -36.44 -13.69
C ASP A 35 20.56 -36.13 -12.92
N CYS A 36 20.67 -35.93 -11.61
CA CYS A 36 19.54 -35.63 -10.76
C CYS A 36 19.27 -34.12 -10.72
N VAL A 37 18.31 -33.68 -11.52
CA VAL A 37 17.82 -32.30 -11.52
C VAL A 37 16.72 -32.11 -10.47
N GLY A 38 17.04 -31.42 -9.38
CA GLY A 38 16.09 -31.00 -8.35
C GLY A 38 15.80 -29.50 -8.43
N PHE A 39 14.53 -29.12 -8.35
CA PHE A 39 14.13 -27.72 -8.24
C PHE A 39 13.95 -27.37 -6.75
N GLY A 40 14.78 -26.47 -6.22
CA GLY A 40 14.33 -25.49 -5.22
C GLY A 40 14.54 -25.73 -3.74
N ASP A 41 15.04 -26.88 -3.26
CA ASP A 41 15.32 -27.05 -1.82
C ASP A 41 16.81 -26.82 -1.53
N GLN A 42 17.15 -25.63 -1.05
CA GLN A 42 18.53 -25.23 -0.75
C GLN A 42 19.20 -26.11 0.32
N CYS A 43 18.40 -26.81 1.14
CA CYS A 43 18.87 -27.74 2.14
C CYS A 43 18.68 -29.21 1.74
N ALA A 44 18.35 -29.49 0.48
CA ALA A 44 18.38 -30.82 -0.09
C ALA A 44 19.23 -30.88 -1.36
N LYS A 45 20.22 -31.77 -1.35
CA LYS A 45 20.98 -32.13 -2.54
C LYS A 45 20.37 -33.40 -3.13
N GLN A 46 20.12 -33.39 -4.44
CA GLN A 46 19.81 -34.62 -5.14
C GLN A 46 21.09 -35.45 -5.32
N ALA A 47 21.04 -36.71 -4.91
CA ALA A 47 22.15 -37.64 -5.02
C ALA A 47 21.69 -38.91 -5.75
N CYS A 48 22.58 -39.47 -6.56
CA CYS A 48 22.33 -40.72 -7.23
C CYS A 48 22.70 -41.89 -6.31
N VAL A 49 21.70 -42.55 -5.73
CA VAL A 49 21.89 -43.67 -4.80
C VAL A 49 21.28 -44.92 -5.43
N GLY A 50 22.13 -45.90 -5.75
CA GLY A 50 21.66 -47.16 -6.34
C GLY A 50 20.96 -47.02 -7.69
N GLY A 51 21.32 -46.01 -8.48
CA GLY A 51 20.71 -45.72 -9.78
C GLY A 51 19.34 -45.04 -9.68
N LYS A 52 18.98 -44.47 -8.53
CA LYS A 52 17.80 -43.63 -8.34
C LYS A 52 18.20 -42.26 -7.78
N CYS A 53 17.50 -41.23 -8.21
CA CYS A 53 17.67 -39.91 -7.61
C CYS A 53 16.95 -39.88 -6.26
N GLU A 54 17.73 -39.71 -5.20
CA GLU A 54 17.22 -39.56 -3.84
C GLU A 54 17.55 -38.17 -3.32
N SER A 55 16.62 -37.58 -2.57
CA SER A 55 16.85 -36.33 -1.84
C SER A 55 17.68 -36.61 -0.59
N GLN A 56 18.83 -35.96 -0.45
CA GLN A 56 19.66 -36.03 0.74
C GLN A 56 19.80 -34.65 1.39
N PRO A 57 19.80 -34.56 2.73
CA PRO A 57 20.05 -33.30 3.40
C PRO A 57 21.40 -32.69 3.00
N ALA A 58 21.41 -31.39 2.76
CA ALA A 58 22.64 -30.62 2.68
C ALA A 58 23.40 -30.70 4.00
N ALA A 59 24.72 -30.51 3.95
CA ALA A 59 25.54 -30.56 5.16
C ALA A 59 25.14 -29.50 6.18
N PHE A 60 25.27 -29.81 7.47
CA PHE A 60 25.06 -28.84 8.55
C PHE A 60 25.90 -27.58 8.33
N GLY A 61 25.26 -26.42 8.43
CA GLY A 61 25.91 -25.11 8.28
C GLY A 61 26.10 -24.63 6.84
N THR A 62 25.64 -25.41 5.85
CA THR A 62 25.52 -24.94 4.45
C THR A 62 24.64 -23.69 4.43
N ALA A 63 25.09 -22.64 3.74
CA ALA A 63 24.31 -21.40 3.60
C ALA A 63 23.05 -21.67 2.79
N CYS A 64 21.94 -21.10 3.24
CA CYS A 64 20.65 -21.13 2.57
C CYS A 64 19.92 -19.80 2.83
N ASP A 65 18.67 -19.69 2.41
CA ASP A 65 17.74 -18.58 2.63
C ASP A 65 16.40 -19.22 3.01
N ASP A 66 15.88 -18.90 4.20
CA ASP A 66 14.59 -19.42 4.68
C ASP A 66 13.40 -18.53 4.29
N GLU A 67 13.65 -17.55 3.42
CA GLU A 67 12.71 -16.53 2.91
C GLU A 67 12.10 -15.65 4.00
N ASN A 68 12.59 -15.75 5.24
CA ASN A 68 12.15 -14.90 6.33
C ASN A 68 13.13 -13.73 6.52
N GLN A 69 12.66 -12.53 6.19
CA GLN A 69 13.43 -11.29 6.34
C GLN A 69 13.89 -11.02 7.78
N CYS A 70 13.26 -11.67 8.77
CA CYS A 70 13.55 -11.53 10.19
C CYS A 70 14.51 -12.57 10.76
N THR A 71 15.13 -13.33 9.87
CA THR A 71 16.24 -14.24 10.16
C THR A 71 17.48 -13.82 9.40
N ILE A 72 18.64 -14.01 10.04
CA ILE A 72 19.95 -13.76 9.44
C ILE A 72 20.85 -14.98 9.64
N ASP A 73 21.92 -15.05 8.84
CA ASP A 73 22.89 -16.15 8.87
C ASP A 73 22.24 -17.53 8.68
N ASP A 74 21.27 -17.60 7.76
CA ASP A 74 20.49 -18.78 7.42
C ASP A 74 21.36 -19.97 7.03
N LYS A 75 21.09 -21.09 7.70
CA LYS A 75 21.88 -22.31 7.58
C LYS A 75 21.02 -23.56 7.59
N CYS A 76 21.47 -24.55 6.82
CA CYS A 76 20.89 -25.88 6.87
C CYS A 76 21.25 -26.58 8.19
N ASP A 77 20.27 -27.24 8.79
CA ASP A 77 20.39 -28.00 10.04
C ASP A 77 21.00 -29.41 9.87
N GLY A 78 21.34 -29.81 8.64
CA GLY A 78 21.88 -31.13 8.33
C GLY A 78 20.83 -32.24 8.20
N ILE A 79 19.55 -31.94 8.39
CA ILE A 79 18.42 -32.86 8.18
C ILE A 79 17.41 -32.33 7.16
N GLY A 80 17.68 -31.18 6.54
CA GLY A 80 16.95 -30.66 5.39
C GLY A 80 16.15 -29.39 5.67
N LYS A 81 16.34 -28.75 6.83
CA LYS A 81 15.67 -27.48 7.15
C LYS A 81 16.63 -26.31 7.04
N CYS A 82 16.22 -25.27 6.33
CA CYS A 82 16.85 -23.95 6.40
C CYS A 82 16.26 -23.16 7.57
N ALA A 83 17.10 -22.55 8.39
CA ALA A 83 16.68 -21.62 9.43
C ALA A 83 17.81 -20.63 9.76
N GLY A 84 17.45 -19.38 10.02
CA GLY A 84 18.39 -18.38 10.55
C GLY A 84 18.24 -18.06 12.03
N LYS A 85 19.00 -17.06 12.44
CA LYS A 85 18.96 -16.45 13.77
C LYS A 85 18.04 -15.24 13.76
N LEU A 86 17.18 -15.13 14.77
CA LEU A 86 16.27 -14.00 14.95
C LEU A 86 16.99 -12.64 14.97
N ALA A 87 16.54 -11.72 14.13
CA ALA A 87 17.13 -10.39 13.93
C ALA A 87 16.22 -9.26 14.45
N LYS A 88 15.91 -9.28 15.76
CA LYS A 88 15.01 -8.28 16.37
C LYS A 88 15.43 -6.83 16.07
N GLY A 89 14.46 -6.01 15.65
CA GLY A 89 14.64 -4.56 15.40
C GLY A 89 15.36 -4.26 14.09
N MET A 90 15.55 -5.27 13.23
CA MET A 90 15.93 -5.07 11.85
C MET A 90 14.70 -4.62 11.05
N GLU A 91 14.90 -3.66 10.13
CA GLU A 91 13.88 -3.26 9.17
C GLU A 91 13.47 -4.47 8.32
N CYS A 92 12.18 -4.61 8.08
CA CYS A 92 11.60 -5.63 7.20
C CYS A 92 10.36 -5.04 6.50
N ASP A 93 9.67 -5.85 5.70
CA ASP A 93 8.38 -5.48 5.09
C ASP A 93 7.37 -6.59 5.41
N ASP A 94 6.32 -6.25 6.18
CA ASP A 94 5.28 -7.20 6.57
C ASP A 94 4.21 -7.42 5.47
N GLY A 95 4.33 -6.68 4.37
CA GLY A 95 3.45 -6.73 3.21
C GLY A 95 2.10 -6.03 3.41
N ASP A 96 1.87 -5.40 4.56
CA ASP A 96 0.65 -4.67 4.87
C ASP A 96 0.85 -3.17 4.59
N SER A 97 0.17 -2.65 3.56
CA SER A 97 0.19 -1.21 3.24
C SER A 97 -0.46 -0.33 4.30
N CYS A 98 -1.07 -0.94 5.32
CA CYS A 98 -1.67 -0.29 6.48
C CYS A 98 -0.76 -0.22 7.70
N THR A 99 0.48 -0.67 7.57
CA THR A 99 1.51 -0.53 8.59
C THR A 99 2.66 0.34 8.06
N ALA A 100 3.43 0.87 9.01
CA ALA A 100 4.66 1.59 8.77
C ALA A 100 5.66 1.27 9.88
N ASP A 101 6.93 1.62 9.66
CA ASP A 101 8.02 1.36 10.61
C ASP A 101 8.13 -0.14 10.95
N ASP A 102 8.04 -0.97 9.92
CA ASP A 102 8.09 -2.42 9.99
C ASP A 102 9.43 -2.91 10.54
N GLU A 103 9.35 -3.67 11.64
CA GLU A 103 10.52 -4.20 12.32
C GLU A 103 10.32 -5.66 12.72
N CYS A 104 11.43 -6.38 12.74
CA CYS A 104 11.44 -7.76 13.19
C CYS A 104 11.19 -7.90 14.70
N SER A 105 10.15 -8.65 15.04
CA SER A 105 9.77 -8.94 16.42
C SER A 105 10.74 -9.90 17.11
N THR A 106 10.59 -10.07 18.43
CA THR A 106 11.37 -11.06 19.18
C THR A 106 11.09 -12.51 18.78
N LEU A 107 10.02 -12.75 18.03
CA LEU A 107 9.62 -14.08 17.55
C LEU A 107 10.03 -14.32 16.09
N GLY A 108 10.66 -13.34 15.42
CA GLY A 108 11.07 -13.46 14.01
C GLY A 108 9.94 -13.23 13.03
N GLN A 109 8.95 -12.43 13.42
CA GLN A 109 7.86 -11.99 12.57
C GLN A 109 8.15 -10.55 12.17
N CYS A 110 7.91 -10.19 10.91
CA CYS A 110 7.90 -8.80 10.52
C CYS A 110 6.58 -8.17 10.97
N GLU A 111 6.64 -7.10 11.76
CA GLU A 111 5.47 -6.42 12.31
C GLU A 111 5.66 -4.92 12.19
N GLY A 112 4.71 -4.22 11.59
CA GLY A 112 4.67 -2.76 11.59
C GLY A 112 3.66 -2.14 12.53
N THR A 113 3.66 -0.82 12.58
CA THR A 113 2.73 0.02 13.35
C THR A 113 1.61 0.50 12.44
N GLY A 114 0.35 0.28 12.86
CA GLY A 114 -0.81 0.69 12.08
C GLY A 114 -0.81 2.19 11.75
N VAL A 115 -1.03 2.52 10.48
CA VAL A 115 -1.14 3.91 10.00
C VAL A 115 -2.53 4.48 10.28
N ASP A 116 -2.58 5.78 10.54
CA ASP A 116 -3.83 6.52 10.60
C ASP A 116 -4.23 6.96 9.19
N CYS A 117 -5.40 6.51 8.74
CA CYS A 117 -5.94 6.83 7.43
C CYS A 117 -6.97 7.97 7.46
N ASP A 118 -7.20 8.62 8.60
CA ASP A 118 -8.09 9.77 8.68
C ASP A 118 -7.55 10.92 7.79
N ASP A 119 -8.28 11.28 6.73
CA ASP A 119 -7.95 12.40 5.85
C ASP A 119 -8.51 13.75 6.34
N GLY A 120 -9.28 13.73 7.43
CA GLY A 120 -9.94 14.87 8.03
C GLY A 120 -11.19 15.36 7.30
N ASP A 121 -11.64 14.67 6.24
CA ASP A 121 -12.87 15.02 5.53
C ASP A 121 -14.09 14.26 6.11
N GLN A 122 -15.03 15.00 6.68
CA GLN A 122 -16.28 14.42 7.21
C GLN A 122 -17.15 13.78 6.11
N CYS A 123 -16.85 14.07 4.84
CA CYS A 123 -17.54 13.53 3.68
C CYS A 123 -16.87 12.30 3.06
N THR A 124 -15.86 11.74 3.73
CA THR A 124 -15.25 10.45 3.39
C THR A 124 -15.47 9.46 4.53
N THR A 125 -15.33 8.17 4.21
CA THR A 125 -15.14 7.11 5.18
C THR A 125 -13.78 6.50 4.90
N ASP A 126 -12.91 6.57 5.91
CA ASP A 126 -11.55 6.08 5.82
C ASP A 126 -11.50 4.59 6.12
N THR A 127 -10.81 3.85 5.26
CA THR A 127 -10.54 2.44 5.47
C THR A 127 -9.15 2.13 4.98
N CYS A 128 -8.40 1.39 5.78
CA CYS A 128 -7.13 0.85 5.32
C CYS A 128 -7.30 -0.59 4.85
N LEU A 129 -6.86 -0.89 3.63
CA LEU A 129 -6.83 -2.24 3.07
C LEU A 129 -5.39 -2.72 2.91
N PRO A 130 -5.01 -3.92 3.41
CA PRO A 130 -3.61 -4.35 3.45
C PRO A 130 -2.86 -4.33 2.12
N GLU A 131 -3.53 -4.58 0.99
CA GLU A 131 -2.87 -4.56 -0.33
C GLU A 131 -2.97 -3.21 -1.06
N LYS A 132 -3.77 -2.26 -0.56
CA LYS A 132 -4.08 -0.99 -1.25
C LYS A 132 -3.71 0.26 -0.45
N GLY A 133 -3.49 0.12 0.85
CA GLY A 133 -3.27 1.21 1.78
C GLY A 133 -4.56 1.96 2.13
N CYS A 134 -4.42 3.22 2.52
CA CYS A 134 -5.53 4.09 2.87
C CYS A 134 -6.43 4.38 1.66
N LEU A 135 -7.73 4.19 1.87
CA LEU A 135 -8.79 4.55 0.95
C LEU A 135 -9.78 5.48 1.65
N HIS A 136 -10.21 6.51 0.91
CA HIS A 136 -11.16 7.51 1.37
C HIS A 136 -12.37 7.47 0.44
N GLU A 137 -13.43 6.78 0.85
CA GLU A 137 -14.63 6.62 0.02
C GLU A 137 -15.68 7.68 0.39
N SER A 138 -16.24 8.38 -0.60
CA SER A 138 -17.25 9.40 -0.34
C SER A 138 -18.49 8.82 0.35
N VAL A 139 -18.94 9.49 1.41
CA VAL A 139 -20.20 9.17 2.08
C VAL A 139 -21.40 9.49 1.16
N PRO A 140 -22.61 8.97 1.45
CA PRO A 140 -23.80 9.28 0.66
C PRO A 140 -24.08 10.79 0.58
N GLU A 141 -24.51 11.24 -0.60
CA GLU A 141 -24.94 12.62 -0.83
C GLU A 141 -26.00 13.07 0.19
N GLY A 142 -25.83 14.26 0.73
CA GLY A 142 -26.72 14.83 1.74
C GLY A 142 -26.48 14.36 3.18
N SER A 143 -25.45 13.54 3.42
CA SER A 143 -24.91 13.25 4.76
C SER A 143 -24.57 14.56 5.48
N LEU A 144 -24.80 14.60 6.79
CA LEU A 144 -24.48 15.79 7.60
C LEU A 144 -22.98 15.91 7.77
N CYS A 145 -22.47 17.12 7.68
CA CYS A 145 -21.08 17.49 7.94
C CYS A 145 -21.05 18.94 8.46
N ASP A 146 -19.87 19.49 8.72
CA ASP A 146 -19.65 20.90 9.07
C ASP A 146 -18.55 21.44 8.15
N ASP A 147 -18.86 22.47 7.34
CA ASP A 147 -17.89 23.05 6.41
C ASP A 147 -16.96 24.08 7.08
N GLY A 148 -17.11 24.25 8.40
CA GLY A 148 -16.32 25.12 9.24
C GLY A 148 -16.68 26.60 9.10
N SER A 149 -17.70 26.94 8.31
CA SER A 149 -18.14 28.33 8.10
C SER A 149 -19.39 28.63 8.93
N LEU A 150 -19.33 29.70 9.73
CA LEU A 150 -20.49 30.26 10.43
C LEU A 150 -21.43 31.05 9.50
N CYS A 151 -21.06 31.19 8.22
CA CYS A 151 -21.84 31.83 7.17
C CYS A 151 -22.66 30.85 6.35
N THR A 152 -22.65 29.58 6.72
CA THR A 152 -23.37 28.50 6.07
C THR A 152 -24.30 27.84 7.09
N SER A 153 -25.33 27.18 6.59
CA SER A 153 -26.25 26.43 7.43
C SER A 153 -26.73 25.18 6.68
N SER A 154 -27.16 24.16 7.45
CA SER A 154 -27.61 22.89 6.89
C SER A 154 -26.54 22.18 6.04
N ASP A 155 -25.31 22.22 6.53
CA ASP A 155 -24.12 21.67 5.90
C ASP A 155 -24.25 20.18 5.59
N LYS A 156 -23.91 19.84 4.35
CA LYS A 156 -24.09 18.52 3.78
C LYS A 156 -22.96 18.17 2.82
N CYS A 157 -22.69 16.88 2.72
CA CYS A 157 -21.80 16.35 1.72
C CYS A 157 -22.44 16.44 0.34
N GLU A 158 -21.79 17.17 -0.55
CA GLU A 158 -22.13 17.27 -1.96
C GLU A 158 -20.88 16.98 -2.81
N SER A 159 -20.94 15.97 -3.67
CA SER A 159 -19.81 15.54 -4.51
C SER A 159 -18.52 15.26 -3.72
N GLY A 160 -18.67 14.63 -2.54
CA GLY A 160 -17.55 14.28 -1.67
C GLY A 160 -16.91 15.46 -0.94
N LYS A 161 -17.56 16.63 -0.89
CA LYS A 161 -17.09 17.78 -0.11
C LYS A 161 -18.20 18.30 0.80
N CYS A 162 -17.83 18.75 1.99
CA CYS A 162 -18.78 19.43 2.85
C CYS A 162 -19.11 20.85 2.34
N SER A 163 -20.40 21.15 2.21
CA SER A 163 -20.89 22.47 1.84
C SER A 163 -22.24 22.76 2.47
N GLY A 164 -22.44 23.98 2.96
CA GLY A 164 -23.73 24.46 3.46
C GLY A 164 -24.46 25.42 2.54
N VAL A 165 -25.69 25.73 2.93
CA VAL A 165 -26.52 26.77 2.31
C VAL A 165 -26.02 28.13 2.82
N PRO A 166 -25.57 29.04 1.92
CA PRO A 166 -25.10 30.35 2.32
C PRO A 166 -26.17 31.13 3.09
N LYS A 167 -25.73 31.76 4.18
CA LYS A 167 -26.52 32.73 4.93
C LYS A 167 -26.67 33.99 4.08
N GLU A 168 -27.92 34.38 3.83
CA GLU A 168 -28.23 35.64 3.19
C GLU A 168 -27.96 36.81 4.14
N CYS A 169 -27.12 37.74 3.71
CA CYS A 169 -26.95 39.05 4.33
C CYS A 169 -27.91 40.05 3.67
N ASP A 170 -28.38 41.07 4.40
CA ASP A 170 -29.43 41.95 3.92
C ASP A 170 -28.86 42.94 2.90
N VAL A 171 -29.13 42.70 1.61
CA VAL A 171 -28.68 43.60 0.55
C VAL A 171 -29.65 44.79 0.44
N SER A 172 -29.34 45.87 1.15
CA SER A 172 -29.97 47.17 0.90
C SER A 172 -29.33 47.90 -0.28
N ASP A 173 -30.09 48.80 -0.92
CA ASP A 173 -29.64 49.55 -2.11
C ASP A 173 -28.29 50.25 -1.86
N CYS A 174 -27.22 49.74 -2.50
CA CYS A 174 -25.83 50.24 -2.54
C CYS A 174 -24.80 49.66 -1.53
N VAL A 175 -25.11 48.58 -0.81
CA VAL A 175 -24.11 47.79 -0.07
C VAL A 175 -24.07 46.36 -0.60
N VAL A 176 -22.87 45.86 -0.92
CA VAL A 176 -22.66 44.42 -1.04
C VAL A 176 -22.28 43.95 0.35
N GLU A 177 -23.19 43.24 1.00
CA GLU A 177 -22.89 42.61 2.29
C GLU A 177 -22.22 41.25 2.03
N SER A 178 -21.06 41.01 2.65
CA SER A 178 -20.35 39.74 2.61
C SER A 178 -20.28 39.16 4.01
N CYS A 179 -20.62 37.88 4.16
CA CYS A 179 -20.54 37.19 5.44
C CYS A 179 -19.11 36.70 5.70
N GLU A 180 -18.56 37.03 6.86
CA GLU A 180 -17.22 36.57 7.30
C GLU A 180 -17.31 35.14 7.89
N PRO A 181 -16.75 34.11 7.23
CA PRO A 181 -16.97 32.70 7.58
C PRO A 181 -16.54 32.33 9.01
N GLN A 182 -15.58 33.02 9.61
CA GLN A 182 -15.11 32.70 10.96
C GLN A 182 -15.95 33.32 12.08
N THR A 183 -16.72 34.38 11.79
CA THR A 183 -17.53 35.08 12.80
C THR A 183 -19.03 34.95 12.53
N GLY A 184 -19.43 34.64 11.30
CA GLY A 184 -20.82 34.63 10.87
C GLY A 184 -21.42 36.04 10.76
N GLU A 185 -20.59 37.09 10.86
CA GLU A 185 -21.01 38.49 10.80
C GLU A 185 -21.08 38.97 9.35
N CYS A 186 -22.19 39.63 8.99
CA CYS A 186 -22.33 40.32 7.72
C CYS A 186 -21.55 41.63 7.78
N THR A 187 -20.64 41.84 6.83
CA THR A 187 -19.85 43.06 6.70
C THR A 187 -20.34 43.89 5.53
N GLU A 188 -20.54 45.18 5.75
CA GLU A 188 -20.86 46.13 4.69
C GLU A 188 -19.57 46.51 3.93
N ALA A 189 -19.47 46.08 2.67
CA ALA A 189 -18.49 46.65 1.73
C ALA A 189 -19.20 47.72 0.88
N ALA A 190 -19.03 48.99 1.24
CA ALA A 190 -19.52 50.10 0.42
C ALA A 190 -18.69 50.20 -0.87
N MET A 191 -19.32 50.02 -2.03
CA MET A 191 -18.66 50.21 -3.33
C MET A 191 -18.48 51.70 -3.63
N ASP A 192 -17.24 52.19 -3.81
CA ASP A 192 -16.98 53.56 -4.28
C ASP A 192 -17.17 53.64 -5.80
N LEU A 193 -18.39 53.99 -6.22
CA LEU A 193 -18.78 54.15 -7.63
C LEU A 193 -18.00 55.25 -8.38
N ARG A 194 -17.15 56.05 -7.72
CA ARG A 194 -16.30 57.04 -8.39
C ARG A 194 -14.97 56.48 -8.88
N LYS A 195 -14.53 55.32 -8.38
CA LYS A 195 -13.23 54.73 -8.74
C LYS A 195 -13.32 53.33 -9.34
N GLY A 196 -14.46 52.64 -9.17
CA GLY A 196 -14.59 51.25 -9.63
C GLY A 196 -13.67 50.28 -8.86
N GLU A 197 -13.28 50.64 -7.64
CA GLU A 197 -12.38 49.88 -6.77
C GLU A 197 -13.09 49.53 -5.46
N TRP A 198 -12.85 48.31 -4.96
CA TRP A 198 -13.33 47.85 -3.65
C TRP A 198 -12.56 48.57 -2.53
N MET A 199 -13.27 49.18 -1.57
CA MET A 199 -12.64 49.83 -0.42
C MET A 199 -12.95 49.05 0.86
N ALA A 200 -11.90 48.70 1.60
CA ALA A 200 -12.00 47.87 2.81
C ALA A 200 -12.84 48.54 3.92
N ALA A 201 -13.63 47.72 4.60
CA ALA A 201 -14.55 48.09 5.68
C ALA A 201 -13.81 48.74 6.86
N GLY A 202 -14.15 49.99 7.19
CA GLY A 202 -13.53 50.67 8.34
C GLY A 202 -13.91 52.12 8.60
N TRP A 203 -15.05 52.63 8.10
CA TRP A 203 -15.38 54.06 8.25
C TRP A 203 -16.73 54.25 8.95
N LYS A 204 -16.68 54.37 10.29
CA LYS A 204 -17.85 54.63 11.13
C LYS A 204 -18.42 56.06 11.07
N ASP A 205 -17.78 57.01 10.38
CA ASP A 205 -18.14 58.43 10.51
C ASP A 205 -18.14 59.23 9.18
N SER A 206 -19.06 58.95 8.25
CA SER A 206 -19.21 59.84 7.07
C SER A 206 -20.65 59.99 6.59
N VAL A 207 -21.32 61.00 7.16
CA VAL A 207 -22.65 61.54 6.77
C VAL A 207 -22.74 61.90 5.27
N VAL A 208 -21.61 62.05 4.59
CA VAL A 208 -21.52 62.41 3.16
C VAL A 208 -21.89 61.25 2.21
N LEU A 209 -21.73 59.99 2.63
CA LEU A 209 -22.03 58.83 1.79
C LEU A 209 -23.53 58.51 1.76
N PHE A 210 -24.21 58.61 2.92
CA PHE A 210 -25.67 58.47 3.03
C PHE A 210 -26.42 59.44 2.10
N ALA A 211 -25.90 60.66 1.93
CA ALA A 211 -26.52 61.66 1.07
C ALA A 211 -26.43 61.33 -0.42
N LEU A 212 -25.37 60.67 -0.89
CA LEU A 212 -25.21 60.27 -2.30
C LEU A 212 -26.10 59.08 -2.66
N CYS A 213 -26.32 58.16 -1.72
CA CYS A 213 -27.19 57.00 -1.87
C CYS A 213 -28.67 57.39 -2.07
N LEU A 214 -29.16 58.39 -1.32
CA LEU A 214 -30.55 58.88 -1.42
C LEU A 214 -30.83 59.74 -2.66
N LEU A 215 -29.79 60.26 -3.33
CA LEU A 215 -29.93 61.19 -4.46
C LEU A 215 -29.98 60.49 -5.83
N PHE A 216 -29.58 59.22 -5.91
CA PHE A 216 -29.60 58.43 -7.15
C PHE A 216 -30.15 57.03 -6.89
N PRO A 217 -31.48 56.85 -6.78
CA PRO A 217 -32.06 55.52 -6.82
C PRO A 217 -31.68 54.88 -8.17
N LEU A 218 -31.00 53.73 -8.13
CA LEU A 218 -30.82 52.93 -9.33
C LEU A 218 -32.21 52.55 -9.82
N ARG A 219 -32.55 53.11 -10.98
CA ARG A 219 -33.78 52.82 -11.70
C ARG A 219 -33.83 51.31 -11.91
N GLY A 220 -34.74 50.64 -11.20
CA GLY A 220 -34.92 49.19 -11.23
C GLY A 220 -34.84 48.65 -12.66
N GLY A 221 -33.83 47.81 -12.89
CA GLY A 221 -33.77 46.93 -14.04
C GLY A 221 -34.83 45.86 -13.87
N ARG A 222 -35.74 45.82 -14.83
CA ARG A 222 -36.90 44.92 -14.93
C ARG A 222 -36.48 43.51 -15.31
#